data_AF-A0A9X4AY38-F1
#
_entry.id   AF-A0A9X4AY38-F1
#
_cell.length_a   1.000
_cell.length_b   1.000
_cell.length_c   1.000
_cell.angle_alpha   90.00
_cell.angle_beta   90.00
_cell.angle_gamma   90.00
#
_symmetry.space_group_name_H-M   'P 1'
#
loop_
_entity.id
_entity.type
_entity.pdbx_description
1 polymer ?
#
loop_
_entity_poly.entity_id
_entity_poly.type
_entity_poly.pdbx_seq_one_letter_code
_entity_poly.pdbx_strand_id
1 'polypeptide(L)'
;MAPKALAEAEPAEAPASAPRSKPRELALVADGAAAAAEGVEAASDGVAVSGVSRKVVSPAEATPFPATSATTSSPPPSLAPRSEERPRETPVKPLLASEALMEDLAPIEPSRQAARAWCAAVGLGFAGLGALPLVGVRPGGTVAALPCFLLGSVTLAAALTRVSYRHRGVAMLVLGMLTALVGFGGSGPAAGIAANAPLLGFARLLAATTLPAALLFRARYRAYAGARWLLAGAFLCALPFVILTVLRLAALSPELATAGSFVAIVVVAAALVGFMGSETTGAGTYVGLGVLCGLGAELALSDLSRPGAFATWQNATSTTLAAVAFGAATGLSALGLFQILAWRLSDDARRIDLHAATPEKPRRKPAPPTTSDWSSSD
;
A
#
# COMPACT_ATOMS: atom_id res chain seq x y z
N MET A 1 -18.36 56.19 -39.07
CA MET A 1 -18.70 55.75 -40.44
C MET A 1 -18.36 54.28 -40.58
N ALA A 2 -19.39 53.43 -40.51
CA ALA A 2 -19.38 52.07 -41.05
C ALA A 2 -19.62 52.14 -42.59
N PRO A 3 -19.77 51.03 -43.34
CA PRO A 3 -19.04 49.75 -43.36
C PRO A 3 -18.63 49.36 -44.81
N LYS A 4 -17.89 48.26 -45.03
CA LYS A 4 -18.03 47.50 -46.28
C LYS A 4 -17.83 46.00 -46.04
N ALA A 5 -18.86 45.26 -46.44
CA ALA A 5 -19.07 43.83 -46.34
C ALA A 5 -18.75 43.11 -47.67
N LEU A 6 -18.95 41.78 -47.64
CA LEU A 6 -18.99 40.76 -48.71
C LEU A 6 -17.67 39.98 -48.87
N ALA A 7 -17.65 38.65 -48.95
CA ALA A 7 -18.69 37.72 -49.41
C ALA A 7 -18.56 36.31 -48.81
N GLU A 8 -19.71 35.63 -48.80
CA GLU A 8 -19.99 34.22 -48.55
C GLU A 8 -19.25 33.25 -49.48
N ALA A 9 -18.97 32.04 -48.97
CA ALA A 9 -19.08 30.80 -49.74
C ALA A 9 -19.39 29.64 -48.77
N GLU A 10 -20.64 29.17 -48.83
CA GLU A 10 -21.17 27.98 -48.18
C GLU A 10 -20.99 26.73 -49.09
N PRO A 11 -21.46 25.52 -48.75
CA PRO A 11 -20.63 24.34 -48.51
C PRO A 11 -20.72 23.29 -49.65
N ALA A 12 -19.78 22.34 -49.66
CA ALA A 12 -19.85 21.15 -50.51
C ALA A 12 -20.25 19.91 -49.69
N GLU A 13 -21.32 19.28 -50.17
CA GLU A 13 -22.04 18.13 -49.64
C GLU A 13 -21.34 16.79 -49.95
N ALA A 14 -21.75 15.76 -49.19
CA ALA A 14 -21.33 14.34 -49.04
C ALA A 14 -21.24 13.50 -50.36
N PRO A 15 -20.90 12.17 -50.40
CA PRO A 15 -21.11 11.06 -49.43
C PRO A 15 -19.90 10.06 -49.34
N ALA A 16 -19.83 8.91 -48.67
CA ALA A 16 -20.80 7.90 -48.22
C ALA A 16 -20.14 6.88 -47.24
N SER A 17 -20.98 6.15 -46.49
CA SER A 17 -20.85 4.71 -46.14
C SER A 17 -19.99 4.19 -44.96
N ALA A 18 -20.72 3.86 -43.88
CA ALA A 18 -20.68 2.61 -43.06
C ALA A 18 -19.55 2.35 -42.02
N PRO A 19 -19.73 1.45 -41.02
CA PRO A 19 -20.95 0.76 -40.53
C PRO A 19 -21.26 0.97 -39.03
N ARG A 20 -22.52 0.66 -38.70
CA ARG A 20 -23.11 0.53 -37.35
C ARG A 20 -22.27 -0.34 -36.41
N SER A 21 -21.88 0.21 -35.26
CA SER A 21 -21.55 -0.57 -34.06
C SER A 21 -22.65 -0.42 -33.02
N LYS A 22 -22.93 -1.54 -32.34
CA LYS A 22 -24.08 -1.79 -31.46
C LYS A 22 -24.09 -0.90 -30.22
N PRO A 23 -25.26 -0.55 -29.66
CA PRO A 23 -25.34 0.09 -28.36
C PRO A 23 -24.94 -0.92 -27.28
N ARG A 24 -23.93 -0.57 -26.50
CA ARG A 24 -23.57 -1.28 -25.27
C ARG A 24 -24.47 -0.74 -24.16
N GLU A 25 -25.36 -1.58 -23.64
CA GLU A 25 -26.16 -1.29 -22.46
C GLU A 25 -25.27 -0.82 -21.31
N LEU A 26 -25.42 0.45 -20.95
CA LEU A 26 -24.95 0.99 -19.67
C LEU A 26 -26.04 0.67 -18.64
N ALA A 27 -25.82 -0.39 -17.88
CA ALA A 27 -26.55 -0.62 -16.65
C ALA A 27 -26.23 0.52 -15.67
N LEU A 28 -27.19 1.42 -15.53
CA LEU A 28 -27.39 2.26 -14.35
C LEU A 28 -27.45 1.37 -13.11
N VAL A 29 -26.48 1.52 -12.21
CA VAL A 29 -26.66 1.22 -10.79
C VAL A 29 -26.18 2.44 -10.02
N ALA A 30 -27.09 3.40 -9.89
CA ALA A 30 -27.10 4.34 -8.79
C ALA A 30 -28.39 4.04 -8.03
N ASP A 31 -28.29 3.49 -6.82
CA ASP A 31 -28.98 4.03 -5.65
C ASP A 31 -28.67 3.29 -4.35
N GLY A 32 -28.51 4.10 -3.29
CA GLY A 32 -28.78 3.75 -1.89
C GLY A 32 -27.71 2.93 -1.16
N ALA A 33 -27.38 3.17 0.11
CA ALA A 33 -27.93 4.09 1.08
C ALA A 33 -26.95 4.18 2.27
N ALA A 34 -26.95 5.34 2.90
CA ALA A 34 -26.49 5.52 4.26
C ALA A 34 -27.34 4.67 5.22
N ALA A 35 -26.71 4.05 6.22
CA ALA A 35 -27.36 3.63 7.46
C ALA A 35 -26.31 3.56 8.58
N ALA A 36 -26.54 4.37 9.60
CA ALA A 36 -25.90 4.32 10.90
C ALA A 36 -26.39 3.11 11.70
N ALA A 37 -25.54 2.60 12.59
CA ALA A 37 -25.84 1.97 13.90
C ALA A 37 -24.51 1.32 14.37
N GLU A 38 -23.86 1.79 15.43
CA GLU A 38 -24.24 1.64 16.86
C GLU A 38 -24.15 0.18 17.34
N GLY A 39 -23.37 -0.02 18.41
CA GLY A 39 -23.38 -1.23 19.24
C GLY A 39 -22.17 -2.15 19.11
N VAL A 40 -21.34 -2.21 20.16
CA VAL A 40 -21.18 -3.37 21.06
C VAL A 40 -19.80 -3.34 21.73
N GLU A 41 -19.88 -3.34 23.06
CA GLU A 41 -18.81 -3.46 24.05
C GLU A 41 -18.06 -4.81 23.98
N ALA A 42 -16.77 -4.78 24.29
CA ALA A 42 -16.02 -5.83 25.00
C ALA A 42 -14.59 -5.30 25.23
N ALA A 43 -14.22 -4.83 26.42
CA ALA A 43 -13.97 -5.56 27.67
C ALA A 43 -12.80 -6.57 27.58
N SER A 44 -11.86 -6.36 28.51
CA SER A 44 -10.87 -7.27 29.07
C SER A 44 -9.57 -7.64 28.32
N ASP A 45 -8.51 -7.13 28.93
CA ASP A 45 -7.41 -7.86 29.59
C ASP A 45 -6.40 -8.66 28.77
N GLY A 46 -5.13 -8.26 28.99
CA GLY A 46 -4.03 -9.14 29.36
C GLY A 46 -3.49 -10.08 28.27
N VAL A 47 -2.24 -10.50 28.24
CA VAL A 47 -1.10 -10.38 29.13
C VAL A 47 0.12 -10.73 28.27
N ALA A 48 1.28 -10.20 28.63
CA ALA A 48 2.58 -10.57 28.09
C ALA A 48 2.85 -12.08 28.25
N VAL A 49 3.75 -12.67 27.47
CA VAL A 49 4.86 -13.48 28.01
C VAL A 49 5.75 -13.97 26.87
N SER A 50 7.04 -13.76 27.12
CA SER A 50 8.21 -14.34 26.47
C SER A 50 8.16 -15.86 26.34
N GLY A 51 8.64 -16.34 25.19
CA GLY A 51 9.83 -17.20 25.16
C GLY A 51 9.76 -18.65 25.69
N VAL A 52 10.37 -19.51 24.87
CA VAL A 52 11.31 -20.58 25.24
C VAL A 52 10.81 -22.04 25.04
N SER A 53 11.72 -22.76 24.35
CA SER A 53 12.01 -24.20 24.37
C SER A 53 11.10 -25.18 23.65
N ARG A 54 11.50 -25.39 22.39
CA ARG A 54 11.62 -26.71 21.74
C ARG A 54 12.16 -27.77 22.73
N LYS A 55 11.37 -28.81 22.99
CA LYS A 55 11.87 -30.11 23.45
C LYS A 55 11.43 -31.20 22.47
N VAL A 56 12.42 -31.75 21.80
CA VAL A 56 12.34 -32.97 20.96
C VAL A 56 12.47 -34.16 21.91
N VAL A 57 11.51 -35.09 21.91
CA VAL A 57 11.75 -36.53 22.15
C VAL A 57 10.76 -37.36 21.34
N SER A 58 11.32 -38.39 20.71
CA SER A 58 10.77 -39.38 19.79
C SER A 58 9.86 -40.44 20.45
N PRO A 59 9.22 -41.34 19.65
CA PRO A 59 8.11 -42.18 20.03
C PRO A 59 8.55 -43.61 20.42
N ALA A 60 7.81 -44.21 21.34
CA ALA A 60 7.51 -45.65 21.38
C ALA A 60 6.46 -45.88 22.46
N GLU A 61 5.42 -46.64 22.15
CA GLU A 61 5.20 -47.98 22.71
C GLU A 61 3.71 -48.34 22.61
N ALA A 62 3.47 -49.40 21.85
CA ALA A 62 2.18 -50.01 21.65
C ALA A 62 1.90 -50.98 22.80
N THR A 63 0.67 -50.95 23.34
CA THR A 63 0.07 -52.11 24.00
C THR A 63 -1.42 -52.20 23.67
N PRO A 64 -1.95 -53.41 23.40
CA PRO A 64 -3.33 -53.59 22.92
C PRO A 64 -4.30 -54.24 23.94
N PHE A 65 -5.60 -53.92 23.78
CA PHE A 65 -6.84 -54.63 24.24
C PHE A 65 -7.17 -54.71 25.75
N PRO A 66 -8.43 -55.04 26.18
CA PRO A 66 -9.65 -55.38 25.43
C PRO A 66 -10.94 -54.60 25.83
N ALA A 67 -12.01 -54.88 25.08
CA ALA A 67 -13.38 -54.45 25.31
C ALA A 67 -14.01 -55.03 26.58
N THR A 68 -14.89 -54.27 27.26
CA THR A 68 -15.93 -54.83 28.13
C THR A 68 -17.20 -53.95 28.10
N SER A 69 -18.24 -54.56 27.56
CA SER A 69 -19.67 -54.53 27.87
C SER A 69 -20.35 -53.30 28.49
N ALA A 70 -21.47 -52.98 27.86
CA ALA A 70 -22.54 -52.10 28.29
C ALA A 70 -23.07 -52.40 29.71
N THR A 71 -23.48 -51.35 30.42
CA THR A 71 -24.49 -51.44 31.48
C THR A 71 -25.32 -50.14 31.49
N THR A 72 -26.61 -50.29 31.24
CA THR A 72 -27.65 -49.27 31.39
C THR A 72 -28.10 -49.21 32.85
N SER A 73 -27.93 -48.06 33.52
CA SER A 73 -28.79 -47.66 34.66
C SER A 73 -28.67 -46.16 34.98
N SER A 74 -29.76 -45.43 34.70
CA SER A 74 -30.38 -44.33 35.48
C SER A 74 -29.56 -43.09 35.93
N PRO A 75 -30.12 -41.86 35.78
CA PRO A 75 -29.46 -40.61 36.15
C PRO A 75 -29.73 -40.21 37.62
N PRO A 76 -28.79 -39.56 38.31
CA PRO A 76 -29.09 -38.70 39.44
C PRO A 76 -29.27 -37.23 39.00
N PRO A 77 -30.12 -36.45 39.68
CA PRO A 77 -30.36 -35.05 39.36
C PRO A 77 -29.28 -34.14 39.96
N SER A 78 -29.00 -33.05 39.22
CA SER A 78 -28.66 -31.73 39.76
C SER A 78 -27.48 -31.64 40.72
N LEU A 79 -26.33 -31.21 40.19
CA LEU A 79 -25.53 -30.08 40.70
C LEU A 79 -24.41 -29.82 39.69
N ALA A 80 -24.71 -29.03 38.66
CA ALA A 80 -23.70 -28.58 37.72
C ALA A 80 -22.80 -27.55 38.42
N PRO A 81 -21.48 -27.78 38.54
CA PRO A 81 -20.55 -26.67 38.73
C PRO A 81 -20.62 -25.82 37.45
N ARG A 82 -20.75 -24.50 37.61
CA ARG A 82 -20.57 -23.52 36.53
C ARG A 82 -19.26 -23.85 35.81
N SER A 83 -19.35 -24.49 34.64
CA SER A 83 -18.24 -24.59 33.72
C SER A 83 -17.88 -23.16 33.32
N GLU A 84 -16.74 -22.70 33.82
CA GLU A 84 -16.03 -21.59 33.21
C GLU A 84 -15.92 -21.90 31.72
N GLU A 85 -16.61 -21.10 30.92
CA GLU A 85 -16.65 -21.19 29.47
C GLU A 85 -15.26 -20.78 28.97
N ARG A 86 -14.33 -21.75 28.97
CA ARG A 86 -13.04 -21.60 28.30
C ARG A 86 -13.32 -21.13 26.87
N PRO A 87 -12.60 -20.12 26.36
CA PRO A 87 -12.71 -19.70 24.98
C PRO A 87 -12.55 -20.95 24.10
N ARG A 88 -13.58 -21.27 23.31
CA ARG A 88 -13.50 -22.37 22.35
C ARG A 88 -12.35 -22.06 21.40
N GLU A 89 -11.21 -22.72 21.62
CA GLU A 89 -10.16 -22.81 20.61
C GLU A 89 -10.81 -23.44 19.39
N THR A 90 -11.02 -22.61 18.36
CA THR A 90 -11.51 -23.08 17.06
C THR A 90 -10.56 -24.17 16.59
N PRO A 91 -11.04 -25.40 16.32
CA PRO A 91 -10.19 -26.51 15.92
C PRO A 91 -9.43 -26.12 14.65
N VAL A 92 -8.11 -26.00 14.79
CA VAL A 92 -7.20 -25.74 13.67
C VAL A 92 -7.22 -27.01 12.81
N LYS A 93 -8.00 -26.99 11.72
CA LYS A 93 -7.97 -28.07 10.74
C LYS A 93 -6.52 -28.23 10.27
N PRO A 94 -5.98 -29.46 10.21
CA PRO A 94 -4.64 -29.68 9.68
C PRO A 94 -4.64 -29.24 8.22
N LEU A 95 -3.99 -28.10 7.95
CA LEU A 95 -3.83 -27.56 6.62
C LEU A 95 -3.05 -28.59 5.79
N LEU A 96 -3.61 -28.98 4.65
CA LEU A 96 -2.89 -29.82 3.69
C LEU A 96 -1.63 -29.06 3.25
N ALA A 97 -0.53 -29.75 2.97
CA ALA A 97 0.74 -29.11 2.59
C ALA A 97 0.59 -28.15 1.38
N SER A 98 -0.39 -28.41 0.51
CA SER A 98 -0.78 -27.51 -0.57
C SER A 98 -1.47 -26.22 -0.09
N GLU A 99 -2.28 -26.26 0.96
CA GLU A 99 -2.93 -25.08 1.55
C GLU A 99 -1.92 -24.19 2.28
N ALA A 100 -0.96 -24.78 2.99
CA ALA A 100 0.14 -24.03 3.60
C ALA A 100 0.97 -23.28 2.53
N LEU A 101 1.20 -23.92 1.38
CA LEU A 101 1.92 -23.32 0.24
C LEU A 101 1.07 -22.23 -0.45
N MET A 102 -0.26 -22.32 -0.41
CA MET A 102 -1.18 -21.28 -0.88
C MET A 102 -1.22 -20.06 0.04
N GLU A 103 -1.17 -20.27 1.35
CA GLU A 103 -1.20 -19.18 2.33
C GLU A 103 0.07 -18.33 2.27
N ASP A 104 1.21 -18.95 1.95
CA ASP A 104 2.48 -18.25 1.68
C ASP A 104 2.46 -17.46 0.36
N LEU A 105 1.74 -17.92 -0.66
CA LEU A 105 1.66 -17.26 -1.97
C LEU A 105 0.63 -16.11 -2.03
N ALA A 106 -0.45 -16.17 -1.24
CA ALA A 106 -1.51 -15.15 -1.24
C ALA A 106 -2.14 -14.96 0.16
N PRO A 107 -1.44 -14.28 1.09
CA PRO A 107 -1.90 -14.11 2.48
C PRO A 107 -3.29 -13.46 2.57
N ILE A 108 -4.13 -13.89 3.52
CA ILE A 108 -5.47 -13.32 3.77
C ILE A 108 -5.38 -11.88 4.30
N GLU A 109 -4.40 -11.61 5.17
CA GLU A 109 -4.20 -10.30 5.78
C GLU A 109 -2.71 -9.91 5.76
N PRO A 110 -2.14 -9.61 4.57
CA PRO A 110 -0.73 -9.30 4.50
C PRO A 110 -0.41 -8.07 5.36
N SER A 111 0.70 -8.12 6.08
CA SER A 111 1.26 -6.98 6.84
C SER A 111 0.42 -6.42 8.00
N ARG A 112 -0.57 -7.15 8.53
CA ARG A 112 -1.43 -6.65 9.64
C ARG A 112 -0.64 -6.13 10.85
N GLN A 113 0.43 -6.82 11.25
CA GLN A 113 1.30 -6.39 12.35
C GLN A 113 2.16 -5.18 11.96
N ALA A 114 2.75 -5.21 10.76
CA ALA A 114 3.56 -4.10 10.25
C ALA A 114 2.74 -2.81 10.12
N ALA A 115 1.47 -2.90 9.71
CA ALA A 115 0.56 -1.77 9.66
C ALA A 115 0.32 -1.15 11.06
N ARG A 116 0.18 -1.97 12.10
CA ARG A 116 0.06 -1.48 13.49
C ARG A 116 1.35 -0.79 13.95
N ALA A 117 2.49 -1.44 13.72
CA ALA A 117 3.79 -0.88 14.06
C ALA A 117 4.02 0.46 13.34
N TRP A 118 3.63 0.55 12.07
CA TRP A 118 3.71 1.79 11.29
C TRP A 118 2.78 2.88 11.83
N CYS A 119 1.52 2.57 12.14
CA CYS A 119 0.62 3.53 12.78
C CYS A 119 1.16 4.03 14.12
N ALA A 120 1.72 3.14 14.94
CA ALA A 120 2.30 3.52 16.22
C ALA A 120 3.53 4.41 16.03
N ALA A 121 4.44 4.04 15.12
CA ALA A 121 5.64 4.81 14.82
C ALA A 121 5.29 6.21 14.27
N VAL A 122 4.33 6.31 13.33
CA VAL A 122 3.90 7.59 12.78
C VAL A 122 3.15 8.43 13.81
N GLY A 123 2.29 7.81 14.63
CA GLY A 123 1.57 8.52 15.68
C GLY A 123 2.49 9.09 16.76
N LEU A 124 3.47 8.31 17.21
CA LEU A 124 4.52 8.80 18.11
C LEU A 124 5.38 9.87 17.43
N GLY A 125 5.70 9.72 16.15
CA GLY A 125 6.41 10.71 15.37
C GLY A 125 5.68 12.06 15.32
N PHE A 126 4.38 12.05 15.03
CA PHE A 126 3.56 13.27 15.01
C PHE A 126 3.37 13.88 16.40
N ALA A 127 3.22 13.08 17.45
CA ALA A 127 3.20 13.58 18.81
C ALA A 127 4.53 14.26 19.19
N GLY A 128 5.66 13.63 18.82
CA GLY A 128 7.00 14.22 18.99
C GLY A 128 7.16 15.53 18.22
N LEU A 129 6.71 15.59 16.96
CA LEU A 129 6.69 16.82 16.17
C LEU A 129 5.82 17.91 16.80
N GLY A 130 4.71 17.55 17.44
CA GLY A 130 3.84 18.48 18.17
C GLY A 130 4.46 19.04 19.44
N ALA A 131 5.40 18.32 20.07
CA ALA A 131 6.13 18.82 21.23
C ALA A 131 7.19 19.87 20.86
N LEU A 132 7.75 19.82 19.65
CA LEU A 132 8.83 20.73 19.23
C LEU A 132 8.45 22.22 19.25
N PRO A 133 7.25 22.65 18.80
CA PRO A 133 6.80 24.02 18.97
C PRO A 133 6.64 24.47 20.43
N LEU A 134 6.32 23.56 21.34
CA LEU A 134 6.14 23.88 22.77
C LEU A 134 7.48 24.13 23.47
N VAL A 135 8.55 23.48 23.01
CA VAL A 135 9.92 23.66 23.53
C VAL A 135 10.68 24.79 22.79
N GLY A 136 10.05 25.45 21.81
CA GLY A 136 10.66 26.53 21.03
C GLY A 136 11.65 26.07 19.95
N VAL A 137 11.69 24.77 19.64
CA VAL A 137 12.54 24.20 18.58
C VAL A 137 11.95 24.50 17.19
N ARG A 138 10.61 24.61 17.09
CA ARG A 138 9.89 24.92 15.84
C ARG A 138 9.02 26.16 16.03
N PRO A 139 8.91 27.07 15.04
CA PRO A 139 7.99 28.20 15.12
C PRO A 139 6.51 27.75 15.11
N GLY A 140 5.62 28.63 15.60
CA GLY A 140 4.16 28.44 15.54
C GLY A 140 3.47 28.11 16.88
N GLY A 141 4.24 27.87 17.94
CA GLY A 141 3.73 27.71 19.30
C GLY A 141 2.63 26.66 19.43
N THR A 142 1.63 26.93 20.28
CA THR A 142 0.52 26.01 20.57
C THR A 142 -0.38 25.73 19.36
N VAL A 143 -0.55 26.72 18.47
CA VAL A 143 -1.40 26.60 17.27
C VAL A 143 -0.83 25.57 16.29
N ALA A 144 0.49 25.53 16.12
CA ALA A 144 1.15 24.51 15.29
C ALA A 144 1.23 23.13 15.96
N ALA A 145 1.29 23.11 17.29
CA ALA A 145 1.36 21.87 18.08
C ALA A 145 0.05 21.08 18.06
N LEU A 146 -1.10 21.77 18.18
CA LEU A 146 -2.42 21.15 18.28
C LEU A 146 -2.74 20.14 17.16
N PRO A 147 -2.65 20.49 15.85
CA PRO A 147 -2.94 19.53 14.79
C PRO A 147 -1.97 18.32 14.79
N CYS A 148 -0.72 18.52 15.20
CA CYS A 148 0.26 17.43 15.30
C CYS A 148 -0.13 16.44 16.40
N PHE A 149 -0.53 16.93 17.58
CA PHE A 149 -1.01 16.07 18.68
C PHE A 149 -2.34 15.39 18.36
N LEU A 150 -3.28 16.09 17.72
CA LEU A 150 -4.55 15.49 17.31
C LEU A 150 -4.33 14.36 16.29
N LEU A 151 -3.55 14.61 15.23
CA LEU A 151 -3.25 13.57 14.24
C LEU A 151 -2.42 12.43 14.85
N GLY A 152 -1.45 12.74 15.71
CA GLY A 152 -0.63 11.76 16.42
C GLY A 152 -1.43 10.87 17.39
N SER A 153 -2.34 11.45 18.17
CA SER A 153 -3.19 10.70 19.11
C SER A 153 -4.20 9.82 18.38
N VAL A 154 -4.84 10.33 17.32
CA VAL A 154 -5.79 9.54 16.52
C VAL A 154 -5.07 8.39 15.79
N THR A 155 -3.89 8.62 15.23
CA THR A 155 -3.10 7.55 14.60
C THR A 155 -2.59 6.52 15.60
N LEU A 156 -2.21 6.93 16.81
CA LEU A 156 -1.85 6.02 17.91
C LEU A 156 -3.05 5.20 18.38
N ALA A 157 -4.23 5.82 18.53
CA ALA A 157 -5.47 5.12 18.83
C ALA A 157 -5.82 4.10 17.73
N ALA A 158 -5.61 4.43 16.45
CA ALA A 158 -5.77 3.48 15.34
C ALA A 158 -4.78 2.30 15.39
N ALA A 159 -3.60 2.50 15.98
CA ALA A 159 -2.62 1.44 16.21
C ALA A 159 -3.06 0.46 17.31
N LEU A 160 -3.62 0.99 18.41
CA LEU A 160 -4.04 0.22 19.59
C LEU A 160 -5.39 -0.48 19.41
N THR A 161 -6.31 0.13 18.66
CA THR A 161 -7.65 -0.41 18.44
C THR A 161 -7.62 -1.70 17.61
N ARG A 162 -8.40 -2.70 18.05
CA ARG A 162 -8.58 -3.97 17.32
C ARG A 162 -9.61 -3.79 16.21
N VAL A 163 -9.21 -3.11 15.15
CA VAL A 163 -10.05 -2.88 13.97
C VAL A 163 -9.85 -4.00 12.94
N SER A 164 -10.91 -4.37 12.20
CA SER A 164 -10.80 -5.31 11.09
C SER A 164 -9.89 -4.77 9.98
N TYR A 165 -9.27 -5.66 9.20
CA TYR A 165 -8.27 -5.30 8.19
C TYR A 165 -8.76 -4.22 7.21
N ARG A 166 -10.03 -4.34 6.76
CA ARG A 166 -10.68 -3.40 5.83
C ARG A 166 -10.78 -1.99 6.41
N HIS A 167 -11.38 -1.89 7.60
CA HIS A 167 -11.59 -0.60 8.26
C HIS A 167 -10.26 0.05 8.64
N ARG A 168 -9.23 -0.73 8.98
CA ARG A 168 -7.89 -0.19 9.23
C ARG A 168 -7.28 0.38 7.94
N GLY A 169 -7.36 -0.33 6.82
CA GLY A 169 -6.85 0.17 5.55
C GLY A 169 -7.48 1.51 5.17
N VAL A 170 -8.80 1.62 5.31
CA VAL A 170 -9.53 2.88 5.10
C VAL A 170 -9.09 3.96 6.10
N ALA A 171 -8.99 3.64 7.39
CA ALA A 171 -8.56 4.60 8.41
C ALA A 171 -7.14 5.12 8.15
N MET A 172 -6.18 4.26 7.78
CA MET A 172 -4.81 4.67 7.44
C MET A 172 -4.77 5.56 6.21
N LEU A 173 -5.56 5.22 5.17
CA LEU A 173 -5.68 6.05 3.98
C LEU A 173 -6.25 7.43 4.30
N VAL A 174 -7.36 7.48 5.04
CA VAL A 174 -8.01 8.73 5.42
C VAL A 174 -7.09 9.57 6.32
N LEU A 175 -6.45 8.98 7.33
CA LEU A 175 -5.56 9.71 8.23
C LEU A 175 -4.32 10.26 7.52
N GLY A 176 -3.70 9.46 6.65
CA GLY A 176 -2.56 9.92 5.84
C GLY A 176 -2.95 11.05 4.88
N MET A 177 -4.10 10.90 4.20
CA MET A 177 -4.61 11.93 3.28
C MET A 177 -5.01 13.21 4.01
N LEU A 178 -5.72 13.12 5.14
CA LEU A 178 -6.06 14.29 5.96
C LEU A 178 -4.79 15.00 6.46
N THR A 179 -3.79 14.25 6.91
CA THR A 179 -2.51 14.83 7.34
C THR A 179 -1.81 15.58 6.20
N ALA A 180 -1.78 14.99 5.01
CA ALA A 180 -1.22 15.64 3.84
C ALA A 180 -2.02 16.91 3.47
N LEU A 181 -3.35 16.83 3.41
CA LEU A 181 -4.23 17.96 3.07
C LEU A 181 -4.11 19.13 4.08
N VAL A 182 -4.00 18.83 5.37
CA VAL A 182 -3.72 19.85 6.41
C VAL A 182 -2.36 20.52 6.14
N GLY A 183 -1.36 19.73 5.72
CA GLY A 183 -0.05 20.21 5.25
C GLY A 183 -0.09 21.07 3.99
N PHE A 184 -1.00 20.77 3.05
CA PHE A 184 -1.27 21.63 1.88
C PHE A 184 -1.77 23.01 2.29
N GLY A 185 -2.62 23.07 3.33
CA GLY A 185 -3.09 24.33 3.90
C GLY A 185 -2.02 25.12 4.66
N GLY A 186 -0.76 24.67 4.67
CA GLY A 186 0.34 25.33 5.38
C GLY A 186 0.32 25.08 6.90
N SER A 187 -0.42 24.07 7.36
CA SER A 187 -0.59 23.78 8.79
C SER A 187 -0.22 22.33 9.12
N GLY A 188 -0.05 22.02 10.40
CA GLY A 188 0.19 20.65 10.86
C GLY A 188 1.61 20.10 10.61
N PRO A 189 1.78 18.77 10.78
CA PRO A 189 3.11 18.17 10.85
C PRO A 189 3.85 18.26 9.52
N ALA A 190 3.14 18.21 8.40
CA ALA A 190 3.66 18.32 7.04
C ALA A 190 3.40 19.70 6.41
N ALA A 191 3.32 20.77 7.21
CA ALA A 191 3.24 22.13 6.69
C ALA A 191 4.42 22.44 5.77
N GLY A 192 4.15 22.84 4.52
CA GLY A 192 5.18 23.19 3.53
C GLY A 192 5.04 22.49 2.19
N ILE A 193 4.29 21.36 2.12
CA ILE A 193 4.13 20.54 0.91
C ILE A 193 3.74 21.36 -0.34
N ALA A 194 2.90 22.37 -0.16
CA ALA A 194 2.31 23.15 -1.25
C ALA A 194 2.87 24.56 -1.41
N ALA A 195 3.80 24.99 -0.55
CA ALA A 195 4.00 26.41 -0.26
C ALA A 195 4.30 27.30 -1.49
N ASN A 196 4.87 26.75 -2.57
CA ASN A 196 5.18 27.51 -3.79
C ASN A 196 4.63 26.90 -5.09
N ALA A 197 4.13 25.67 -5.05
CA ALA A 197 3.72 24.94 -6.24
C ALA A 197 2.62 23.92 -5.88
N PRO A 198 1.38 24.38 -5.67
CA PRO A 198 0.30 23.51 -5.19
C PRO A 198 0.02 22.35 -6.14
N LEU A 199 0.12 22.58 -7.46
CA LEU A 199 0.00 21.54 -8.49
C LEU A 199 1.10 20.48 -8.37
N LEU A 200 2.37 20.89 -8.21
CA LEU A 200 3.48 19.95 -8.02
C LEU A 200 3.33 19.18 -6.71
N GLY A 201 2.96 19.86 -5.63
CA GLY A 201 2.66 19.24 -4.35
C GLY A 201 1.60 18.16 -4.50
N PHE A 202 0.48 18.47 -5.16
CA PHE A 202 -0.63 17.53 -5.34
C PHE A 202 -0.23 16.33 -6.19
N ALA A 203 0.48 16.57 -7.29
CA ALA A 203 1.02 15.51 -8.12
C ALA A 203 2.01 14.62 -7.34
N ARG A 204 2.85 15.21 -6.48
CA ARG A 204 3.77 14.49 -5.58
C ARG A 204 3.00 13.63 -4.58
N LEU A 205 1.92 14.15 -3.99
CA LEU A 205 1.05 13.40 -3.08
C LEU A 205 0.45 12.18 -3.79
N LEU A 206 -0.07 12.34 -5.01
CA LEU A 206 -0.59 11.22 -5.79
C LEU A 206 0.49 10.18 -6.12
N ALA A 207 1.68 10.62 -6.54
CA ALA A 207 2.79 9.73 -6.84
C ALA A 207 3.28 8.97 -5.60
N ALA A 208 3.47 9.67 -4.48
CA ALA A 208 3.96 9.10 -3.22
C ALA A 208 2.96 8.15 -2.54
N THR A 209 1.68 8.20 -2.91
CA THR A 209 0.66 7.29 -2.37
C THR A 209 0.39 6.10 -3.29
N THR A 210 0.20 6.35 -4.58
CA THR A 210 -0.21 5.31 -5.55
C THR A 210 0.95 4.40 -5.96
N LEU A 211 2.16 4.93 -6.21
CA LEU A 211 3.30 4.10 -6.64
C LEU A 211 3.72 3.10 -5.56
N PRO A 212 3.99 3.49 -4.29
CA PRO A 212 4.39 2.53 -3.27
C PRO A 212 3.29 1.51 -2.99
N ALA A 213 2.01 1.92 -3.02
CA ALA A 213 0.89 0.99 -2.85
C ALA A 213 0.85 -0.07 -3.95
N ALA A 214 1.00 0.33 -5.22
CA ALA A 214 1.01 -0.60 -6.35
C ALA A 214 2.25 -1.50 -6.36
N LEU A 215 3.41 -0.99 -5.97
CA LEU A 215 4.65 -1.77 -5.83
C LEU A 215 4.54 -2.82 -4.72
N LEU A 216 4.00 -2.45 -3.56
CA LEU A 216 3.71 -3.39 -2.46
C LEU A 216 2.70 -4.45 -2.90
N PHE A 217 1.63 -4.03 -3.57
CA PHE A 217 0.63 -4.94 -4.10
C PHE A 217 1.26 -5.96 -5.06
N ARG A 218 2.07 -5.49 -6.00
CA ARG A 218 2.76 -6.37 -6.96
C ARG A 218 3.79 -7.29 -6.31
N ALA A 219 4.52 -6.81 -5.30
CA ALA A 219 5.50 -7.62 -4.57
C ALA A 219 4.82 -8.78 -3.81
N ARG A 220 3.57 -8.59 -3.36
CA ARG A 220 2.80 -9.62 -2.64
C ARG A 220 1.97 -10.50 -3.56
N TYR A 221 1.37 -9.95 -4.60
CA TYR A 221 0.50 -10.66 -5.55
C TYR A 221 1.18 -10.84 -6.91
N ARG A 222 2.41 -11.39 -6.92
CA ARG A 222 3.27 -11.49 -8.11
C ARG A 222 2.67 -12.31 -9.26
N ALA A 223 1.84 -13.30 -8.95
CA ALA A 223 1.20 -14.17 -9.93
C ALA A 223 -0.07 -13.53 -10.56
N TYR A 224 -0.62 -12.50 -9.93
CA TYR A 224 -1.83 -11.85 -10.42
C TYR A 224 -1.53 -10.98 -11.64
N ALA A 225 -2.04 -11.38 -12.81
CA ALA A 225 -1.84 -10.64 -14.07
C ALA A 225 -2.30 -9.18 -13.98
N GLY A 226 -3.37 -8.91 -13.21
CA GLY A 226 -3.90 -7.57 -12.98
C GLY A 226 -2.96 -6.64 -12.20
N ALA A 227 -1.97 -7.17 -11.47
CA ALA A 227 -1.01 -6.35 -10.73
C ALA A 227 -0.16 -5.45 -11.63
N ARG A 228 0.09 -5.88 -12.88
CA ARG A 228 0.79 -5.06 -13.89
C ARG A 228 -0.04 -3.86 -14.32
N TRP A 229 -1.35 -4.06 -14.49
CA TRP A 229 -2.27 -2.99 -14.86
C TRP A 229 -2.45 -1.97 -13.72
N LEU A 230 -2.50 -2.43 -12.47
CA LEU A 230 -2.49 -1.53 -11.30
C LEU A 230 -1.22 -0.69 -11.24
N LEU A 231 -0.05 -1.30 -11.48
CA LEU A 231 1.21 -0.56 -11.51
C LEU A 231 1.23 0.45 -12.67
N ALA A 232 0.74 0.07 -13.85
CA ALA A 232 0.59 1.01 -14.98
C ALA A 232 -0.34 2.18 -14.65
N GLY A 233 -1.46 1.92 -13.98
CA GLY A 233 -2.35 2.97 -13.47
C GLY A 233 -1.66 3.90 -12.47
N ALA A 234 -0.88 3.36 -11.53
CA ALA A 234 -0.10 4.18 -10.60
C ALA A 234 0.96 5.04 -11.31
N PHE A 235 1.62 4.51 -12.35
CA PHE A 235 2.52 5.31 -13.20
C PHE A 235 1.79 6.43 -13.94
N LEU A 236 0.58 6.17 -14.45
CA LEU A 236 -0.24 7.19 -15.08
C LEU A 236 -0.61 8.28 -14.07
N CYS A 237 -0.94 7.92 -12.82
CA CYS A 237 -1.18 8.88 -11.74
C CYS A 237 0.07 9.67 -11.33
N ALA A 238 1.27 9.09 -11.49
CA ALA A 238 2.54 9.76 -11.21
C ALA A 238 3.06 10.61 -12.38
N LEU A 239 2.50 10.45 -13.58
CA LEU A 239 2.93 11.15 -14.80
C LEU A 239 2.89 12.69 -14.65
N PRO A 240 1.84 13.31 -14.08
CA PRO A 240 1.82 14.76 -13.84
C PRO A 240 3.00 15.23 -12.97
N PHE A 241 3.40 14.43 -11.97
CA PHE A 241 4.53 14.76 -11.12
C PHE A 241 5.86 14.73 -11.90
N VAL A 242 6.06 13.70 -12.73
CA VAL A 242 7.26 13.60 -13.57
C VAL A 242 7.34 14.75 -14.57
N ILE A 243 6.23 15.09 -15.26
CA ILE A 243 6.20 16.22 -16.20
C ILE A 243 6.56 17.52 -15.49
N LEU A 244 5.91 17.84 -14.38
CA LEU A 244 6.16 19.08 -13.65
C LEU A 244 7.60 19.15 -13.10
N THR A 245 8.16 18.01 -12.68
CA THR A 245 9.55 17.92 -12.22
C THR A 245 10.55 18.13 -13.36
N VAL A 246 10.29 17.55 -14.54
CA VAL A 246 11.13 17.75 -15.73
C VAL A 246 11.05 19.19 -16.25
N LEU A 247 9.86 19.78 -16.28
CA LEU A 247 9.68 21.19 -16.67
C LEU A 247 10.44 22.14 -15.73
N ARG A 248 10.44 21.84 -14.43
CA ARG A 248 11.25 22.59 -13.46
C ARG A 248 12.75 22.44 -13.74
N LEU A 249 13.20 21.24 -14.10
CA LEU A 249 14.61 20.96 -14.42
C LEU A 249 15.08 21.71 -15.67
N ALA A 250 14.20 21.90 -16.65
CA ALA A 250 14.49 22.62 -17.89
C ALA A 250 14.80 24.12 -17.68
N ALA A 251 14.45 24.70 -16.52
CA ALA A 251 14.84 26.05 -16.15
C ALA A 251 16.34 26.17 -15.80
N LEU A 252 17.08 25.06 -15.73
CA LEU A 252 18.56 24.97 -15.66
C LEU A 252 19.24 25.82 -14.57
N SER A 253 18.63 25.98 -13.40
CA SER A 253 19.33 26.59 -12.25
C SER A 253 20.17 25.54 -11.49
N PRO A 254 21.47 25.78 -11.23
CA PRO A 254 22.33 24.88 -10.45
C PRO A 254 22.03 24.99 -8.95
N GLU A 255 20.82 24.58 -8.56
CA GLU A 255 20.30 24.69 -7.20
C GLU A 255 20.12 23.31 -6.55
N LEU A 256 20.05 23.27 -5.21
CA LEU A 256 19.75 22.07 -4.43
C LEU A 256 18.43 21.39 -4.89
N ALA A 257 17.48 22.19 -5.36
CA ALA A 257 16.23 21.76 -5.99
C ALA A 257 16.43 20.84 -7.21
N THR A 258 17.45 21.12 -8.01
CA THR A 258 17.81 20.35 -9.19
C THR A 258 18.27 18.95 -8.80
N ALA A 259 19.12 18.86 -7.77
CA ALA A 259 19.54 17.56 -7.20
C ALA A 259 18.34 16.76 -6.68
N GLY A 260 17.42 17.41 -5.94
CA GLY A 260 16.18 16.77 -5.49
C GLY A 260 15.31 16.26 -6.64
N SER A 261 15.17 17.05 -7.70
CA SER A 261 14.41 16.68 -8.90
C SER A 261 15.02 15.45 -9.60
N PHE A 262 16.35 15.38 -9.71
CA PHE A 262 17.03 14.18 -10.22
C PHE A 262 16.77 12.95 -9.36
N VAL A 263 16.87 13.07 -8.03
CA VAL A 263 16.56 11.97 -7.11
C VAL A 263 15.13 11.46 -7.32
N ALA A 264 14.15 12.37 -7.40
CA ALA A 264 12.76 11.99 -7.65
C ALA A 264 12.57 11.27 -8.98
N ILE A 265 13.15 11.76 -10.08
CA ILE A 265 13.06 11.13 -11.40
C ILE A 265 13.71 9.74 -11.39
N VAL A 266 14.91 9.62 -10.82
CA VAL A 266 15.64 8.33 -10.74
C VAL A 266 14.85 7.32 -9.94
N VAL A 267 14.27 7.74 -8.82
CA VAL A 267 13.51 6.83 -7.95
C VAL A 267 12.17 6.43 -8.57
N VAL A 268 11.47 7.34 -9.26
CA VAL A 268 10.26 7.00 -10.04
C VAL A 268 10.61 6.08 -11.21
N ALA A 269 11.74 6.30 -11.89
CA ALA A 269 12.23 5.41 -12.93
C ALA A 269 12.60 4.03 -12.36
N ALA A 270 13.20 3.97 -11.16
CA ALA A 270 13.50 2.71 -10.48
C ALA A 270 12.24 1.90 -10.16
N ALA A 271 11.08 2.54 -9.97
CA ALA A 271 9.80 1.84 -9.84
C ALA A 271 9.43 1.01 -11.09
N LEU A 272 10.06 1.25 -12.25
CA LEU A 272 9.89 0.42 -13.45
C LEU A 272 10.48 -0.98 -13.27
N VAL A 273 11.39 -1.20 -12.31
CA VAL A 273 11.81 -2.55 -11.88
C VAL A 273 10.61 -3.37 -11.45
N GLY A 274 9.57 -2.71 -10.94
CA GLY A 274 8.27 -3.29 -10.69
C GLY A 274 7.77 -4.08 -11.90
N PHE A 275 7.95 -3.60 -13.15
CA PHE A 275 7.50 -4.27 -14.38
C PHE A 275 8.20 -5.58 -14.75
N MET A 276 9.34 -5.89 -14.13
CA MET A 276 10.06 -7.12 -14.41
C MET A 276 9.27 -8.39 -13.99
N GLY A 277 9.77 -9.55 -14.40
CA GLY A 277 9.12 -10.86 -14.19
C GLY A 277 8.93 -11.22 -12.72
N SER A 278 8.11 -12.24 -12.45
CA SER A 278 7.75 -12.73 -11.10
C SER A 278 8.97 -12.98 -10.22
N GLU A 279 10.08 -13.43 -10.79
CA GLU A 279 11.32 -13.75 -10.06
C GLU A 279 12.01 -12.53 -9.43
N THR A 280 11.77 -11.34 -9.96
CA THR A 280 12.40 -10.09 -9.50
C THR A 280 11.47 -9.21 -8.66
N THR A 281 10.22 -9.63 -8.45
CA THR A 281 9.18 -8.81 -7.82
C THR A 281 9.39 -8.56 -6.32
N GLY A 282 10.24 -9.34 -5.64
CA GLY A 282 10.56 -9.13 -4.21
C GLY A 282 11.20 -7.76 -3.94
N ALA A 283 11.88 -7.18 -4.93
CA ALA A 283 12.47 -5.85 -4.84
C ALA A 283 11.43 -4.72 -4.69
N GLY A 284 10.17 -4.95 -5.08
CA GLY A 284 9.12 -3.93 -5.10
C GLY A 284 8.87 -3.27 -3.74
N THR A 285 9.03 -4.01 -2.64
CA THR A 285 8.90 -3.44 -1.28
C THR A 285 9.99 -2.40 -0.99
N TYR A 286 11.24 -2.71 -1.34
CA TYR A 286 12.38 -1.81 -1.14
C TYR A 286 12.31 -0.61 -2.08
N VAL A 287 11.90 -0.83 -3.33
CA VAL A 287 11.70 0.25 -4.30
C VAL A 287 10.55 1.17 -3.86
N GLY A 288 9.46 0.61 -3.32
CA GLY A 288 8.36 1.40 -2.77
C GLY A 288 8.80 2.28 -1.60
N LEU A 289 9.63 1.76 -0.69
CA LEU A 289 10.26 2.56 0.38
C LEU A 289 11.21 3.61 -0.21
N GLY A 290 11.99 3.24 -1.23
CA GLY A 290 12.84 4.17 -1.98
C GLY A 290 12.05 5.33 -2.57
N VAL A 291 10.86 5.07 -3.15
CA VAL A 291 9.93 6.10 -3.66
C VAL A 291 9.48 7.04 -2.55
N LEU A 292 9.04 6.52 -1.41
CA LEU A 292 8.65 7.36 -0.27
C LEU A 292 9.80 8.25 0.22
N CYS A 293 10.99 7.67 0.43
CA CYS A 293 12.17 8.40 0.89
C CYS A 293 12.66 9.40 -0.15
N GLY A 294 12.68 9.03 -1.43
CA GLY A 294 13.16 9.86 -2.53
C GLY A 294 12.27 11.07 -2.78
N LEU A 295 10.94 10.89 -2.75
CA LEU A 295 9.99 12.00 -2.89
C LEU A 295 9.98 12.91 -1.65
N GLY A 296 10.20 12.35 -0.45
CA GLY A 296 10.43 13.14 0.76
C GLY A 296 11.72 13.95 0.68
N ALA A 297 12.82 13.34 0.21
CA ALA A 297 14.10 14.01 0.01
C ALA A 297 14.00 15.12 -1.05
N GLU A 298 13.30 14.90 -2.17
CA GLU A 298 13.07 15.95 -3.17
C GLU A 298 12.30 17.13 -2.58
N LEU A 299 11.26 16.89 -1.77
CA LEU A 299 10.54 17.95 -1.07
C LEU A 299 11.47 18.73 -0.13
N ALA A 300 12.26 18.03 0.70
CA ALA A 300 13.21 18.65 1.61
C ALA A 300 14.23 19.52 0.87
N LEU A 301 14.86 18.99 -0.18
CA LEU A 301 15.88 19.70 -0.97
C LEU A 301 15.29 20.90 -1.72
N SER A 302 14.06 20.78 -2.21
CA SER A 302 13.33 21.87 -2.86
C SER A 302 12.99 23.02 -1.91
N ASP A 303 12.68 22.72 -0.67
CA ASP A 303 12.37 23.73 0.32
C ASP A 303 13.65 24.33 0.93
N LEU A 304 14.72 23.53 1.06
CA LEU A 304 16.04 23.99 1.49
C LEU A 304 16.76 24.84 0.43
N SER A 305 16.40 24.72 -0.85
CA SER A 305 16.97 25.57 -1.90
C SER A 305 16.43 27.01 -1.86
N ARG A 306 15.43 27.31 -1.03
CA ARG A 306 14.82 28.63 -0.97
C ARG A 306 15.75 29.64 -0.29
N PRO A 307 15.76 30.91 -0.77
CA PRO A 307 16.44 32.00 -0.06
C PRO A 307 15.97 32.08 1.40
N GLY A 308 16.91 32.07 2.34
CA GLY A 308 16.60 32.13 3.77
C GLY A 308 16.23 30.80 4.44
N ALA A 309 16.22 29.68 3.72
CA ALA A 309 16.01 28.36 4.33
C ALA A 309 17.05 28.02 5.41
N PHE A 310 18.27 28.52 5.23
CA PHE A 310 19.37 28.42 6.19
C PHE A 310 19.60 29.70 7.00
N ALA A 311 18.69 30.68 6.94
CA ALA A 311 18.81 31.91 7.74
C ALA A 311 18.80 31.60 9.25
N THR A 312 18.07 30.56 9.65
CA THR A 312 18.08 30.01 11.02
C THR A 312 18.11 28.50 10.97
N TRP A 313 18.75 27.87 11.96
CA TRP A 313 18.71 26.40 12.12
C TRP A 313 17.28 25.86 12.29
N GLN A 314 16.39 26.67 12.89
CA GLN A 314 14.97 26.35 13.07
C GLN A 314 14.25 26.20 11.72
N ASN A 315 14.57 27.04 10.73
CA ASN A 315 13.97 26.94 9.40
C ASN A 315 14.38 25.62 8.72
N ALA A 316 15.68 25.32 8.67
CA ALA A 316 16.19 24.09 8.06
C ALA A 316 15.66 22.81 8.75
N THR A 317 15.60 22.81 10.08
CA THR A 317 15.01 21.68 10.84
C THR A 317 13.51 21.55 10.61
N SER A 318 12.76 22.66 10.59
CA SER A 318 11.32 22.61 10.33
C SER A 318 10.99 22.05 8.94
N THR A 319 11.78 22.42 7.93
CA THR A 319 11.64 21.93 6.55
C THR A 319 11.91 20.44 6.43
N THR A 320 13.01 19.97 7.03
CA THR A 320 13.36 18.54 6.99
C THR A 320 12.33 17.70 7.75
N LEU A 321 11.86 18.17 8.91
CA LEU A 321 10.80 17.51 9.66
C LEU A 321 9.45 17.49 8.92
N ALA A 322 9.10 18.56 8.20
CA ALA A 322 7.90 18.59 7.37
C ALA A 322 7.97 17.57 6.22
N ALA A 323 9.14 17.41 5.60
CA ALA A 323 9.37 16.39 4.58
C ALA A 323 9.31 14.96 5.13
N VAL A 324 9.86 14.72 6.32
CA VAL A 324 9.72 13.43 7.03
C VAL A 324 8.26 13.15 7.37
N ALA A 325 7.52 14.15 7.87
CA ALA A 325 6.10 14.04 8.16
C ALA A 325 5.27 13.75 6.90
N PHE A 326 5.62 14.37 5.77
CA PHE A 326 5.02 14.06 4.47
C PHE A 326 5.28 12.62 4.05
N GLY A 327 6.52 12.13 4.16
CA GLY A 327 6.86 10.73 3.90
C GLY A 327 6.10 9.75 4.79
N ALA A 328 5.94 10.07 6.08
CA ALA A 328 5.18 9.27 7.04
C ALA A 328 3.67 9.25 6.70
N ALA A 329 3.09 10.40 6.37
CA ALA A 329 1.68 10.53 6.00
C ALA A 329 1.36 9.82 4.68
N THR A 330 2.20 10.00 3.66
CA THR A 330 2.05 9.31 2.36
C THR A 330 2.33 7.82 2.47
N GLY A 331 3.26 7.39 3.33
CA GLY A 331 3.47 5.98 3.68
C GLY A 331 2.26 5.35 4.35
N LEU A 332 1.60 6.05 5.29
CA LEU A 332 0.33 5.62 5.87
C LEU A 332 -0.75 5.45 4.78
N SER A 333 -0.88 6.46 3.91
CA SER A 333 -1.83 6.42 2.80
C SER A 333 -1.54 5.28 1.82
N ALA A 334 -0.28 5.06 1.47
CA ALA A 334 0.13 3.97 0.59
C ALA A 334 -0.16 2.60 1.19
N LEU A 335 0.12 2.39 2.48
CA LEU A 335 -0.22 1.15 3.19
C LEU A 335 -1.74 0.95 3.28
N GLY A 336 -2.50 2.02 3.55
CA GLY A 336 -3.96 1.97 3.57
C GLY A 336 -4.54 1.58 2.21
N LEU A 337 -4.05 2.22 1.14
CA LEU A 337 -4.43 1.91 -0.23
C LEU A 337 -4.05 0.46 -0.61
N PHE A 338 -2.85 0.01 -0.25
CA PHE A 338 -2.43 -1.38 -0.44
C PHE A 338 -3.39 -2.35 0.28
N GLN A 339 -3.79 -2.08 1.52
CA GLN A 339 -4.73 -2.95 2.25
C GLN A 339 -6.11 -2.99 1.58
N ILE A 340 -6.60 -1.86 1.08
CA ILE A 340 -7.87 -1.80 0.35
C ILE A 340 -7.79 -2.59 -0.96
N LEU A 341 -6.70 -2.44 -1.73
CA LEU A 341 -6.48 -3.19 -2.96
C LEU A 341 -6.36 -4.69 -2.67
N ALA A 342 -5.57 -5.07 -1.67
CA ALA A 342 -5.42 -6.45 -1.21
C ALA A 342 -6.77 -7.05 -0.83
N TRP A 343 -7.59 -6.32 -0.06
CA TRP A 343 -8.92 -6.78 0.29
C TRP A 343 -9.85 -6.93 -0.93
N ARG A 344 -9.87 -5.95 -1.83
CA ARG A 344 -10.78 -5.95 -2.98
C ARG A 344 -10.42 -7.02 -4.02
N LEU A 345 -9.14 -7.31 -4.17
CA LEU A 345 -8.62 -8.16 -5.25
C LEU A 345 -8.11 -9.52 -4.75
N SER A 346 -8.13 -9.80 -3.44
CA SER A 346 -7.66 -11.09 -2.90
C SER A 346 -8.41 -12.27 -3.49
N ASP A 347 -9.72 -12.13 -3.68
CA ASP A 347 -10.57 -13.23 -4.15
C ASP A 347 -10.26 -13.57 -5.60
N ASP A 348 -10.07 -12.56 -6.45
CA ASP A 348 -9.65 -12.75 -7.84
C ASP A 348 -8.21 -13.23 -7.95
N ALA A 349 -7.31 -12.72 -7.12
CA ALA A 349 -5.90 -13.15 -7.11
C ALA A 349 -5.73 -14.62 -6.71
N ARG A 350 -6.66 -15.18 -5.94
CA ARG A 350 -6.68 -16.60 -5.54
C ARG A 350 -7.30 -17.52 -6.58
N ARG A 351 -8.19 -16.99 -7.41
CA ARG A 351 -8.83 -17.74 -8.51
C ARG A 351 -7.87 -18.00 -9.67
N ILE A 352 -6.83 -17.20 -9.81
CA ILE A 352 -5.79 -17.36 -10.86
C ILE A 352 -4.80 -18.46 -10.43
N ASP A 353 -5.38 -19.65 -10.38
CA ASP A 353 -4.95 -20.86 -11.06
C ASP A 353 -3.51 -21.33 -10.80
N LEU A 354 -3.34 -22.05 -9.70
CA LEU A 354 -2.20 -22.96 -9.46
C LEU A 354 -2.17 -24.13 -10.47
N HIS A 355 -3.24 -24.33 -11.24
CA HIS A 355 -3.34 -25.32 -12.30
C HIS A 355 -3.25 -24.74 -13.70
N ALA A 356 -3.04 -23.43 -13.86
CA ALA A 356 -2.67 -22.85 -15.14
C ALA A 356 -1.29 -23.42 -15.48
N ALA A 357 -1.31 -24.50 -16.26
CA ALA A 357 -0.15 -25.23 -16.71
C ALA A 357 0.90 -24.20 -17.15
N THR A 358 2.04 -24.19 -16.46
CA THR A 358 3.25 -23.56 -17.00
C THR A 358 3.31 -24.01 -18.46
N PRO A 359 3.19 -23.10 -19.45
CA PRO A 359 3.17 -23.49 -20.85
C PRO A 359 4.41 -24.32 -21.04
N GLU A 360 4.20 -25.62 -21.28
CA GLU A 360 5.27 -26.61 -21.26
C GLU A 360 6.30 -26.11 -22.26
N LYS A 361 7.44 -25.65 -21.73
CA LYS A 361 8.49 -24.99 -22.51
C LYS A 361 8.72 -25.91 -23.70
N PRO A 362 8.43 -25.48 -24.95
CA PRO A 362 8.23 -26.39 -26.07
C PRO A 362 9.37 -27.36 -26.06
N ARG A 363 9.05 -28.62 -25.70
CA ARG A 363 10.03 -29.66 -25.41
C ARG A 363 10.94 -29.66 -26.63
N ARG A 364 12.19 -29.19 -26.47
CA ARG A 364 13.15 -29.13 -27.57
C ARG A 364 13.06 -30.52 -28.18
N LYS A 365 12.58 -30.62 -29.43
CA LYS A 365 12.52 -31.90 -30.13
C LYS A 365 13.89 -32.54 -29.91
N PRO A 366 13.97 -33.79 -29.42
CA PRO A 366 15.24 -34.49 -29.31
C PRO A 366 15.94 -34.28 -30.63
N ALA A 367 17.12 -33.66 -30.60
CA ALA A 367 17.92 -33.55 -31.80
C ALA A 367 18.03 -34.99 -32.34
N PRO A 368 17.72 -35.24 -33.63
CA PRO A 368 17.86 -36.58 -34.17
C PRO A 368 19.27 -37.06 -33.83
N PRO A 369 19.43 -38.29 -33.30
CA PRO A 369 20.75 -38.82 -33.05
C PRO A 369 21.51 -38.67 -34.36
N THR A 370 22.58 -37.86 -34.34
CA THR A 370 23.50 -37.80 -35.44
C THR A 370 24.10 -39.19 -35.53
N THR A 371 23.51 -40.03 -36.38
CA THR A 371 24.08 -41.25 -36.90
C THR A 371 25.27 -40.84 -37.75
N SER A 372 26.35 -40.41 -37.11
CA SER A 372 27.69 -40.58 -37.67
C SER A 372 28.10 -42.02 -37.34
N ASP A 373 27.37 -42.95 -37.94
CA ASP A 373 27.84 -44.29 -38.18
C ASP A 373 29.05 -44.16 -39.12
N TRP A 374 30.21 -44.47 -38.57
CA TRP A 374 31.01 -45.59 -39.05
C TRP A 374 30.74 -46.00 -40.51
N SER A 375 31.50 -45.42 -41.43
CA SER A 375 31.72 -45.97 -42.77
C SER A 375 33.13 -45.62 -43.21
N SER A 376 34.05 -46.48 -42.77
CA SER A 376 35.27 -46.96 -43.46
C SER A 376 35.81 -46.18 -44.66
N SER A 377 37.11 -45.89 -44.62
CA SER A 377 38.00 -46.12 -45.77
C SER A 377 39.39 -46.45 -45.24
N ASP A 378 39.99 -47.45 -45.89
CA ASP A 378 41.21 -48.18 -45.56
C ASP A 378 42.51 -47.37 -45.47
#